data_AF-A0A395SYJ0-F1
#
_entry.id   AF-A0A395SYJ0-F1
#
_cell.length_a   1.000
_cell.length_b   1.000
_cell.length_c   1.000
_cell.angle_alpha   90.00
_cell.angle_beta   90.00
_cell.angle_gamma   90.00
#
_symmetry.space_group_name_H-M   'P 1'
#
loop_
_entity.id
_entity.type
_entity.pdbx_description
1 polymer ?
#
loop_
_entity_poly.entity_id
_entity_poly.type
_entity_poly.pdbx_seq_one_letter_code
_entity_poly.pdbx_strand_id
1 'polypeptide(L)'
;MPRFYSLPAEIQSMILNFVAEPSPTSSTQNTSCLFPYACVDRLWNKVFEAIIFKSLTITQNDILPLSHIMRGHRRSLLKHLWLRIRLPEYPTPEFKKEEDPRVLWELDSVFTKSIFSLWDVLSGWDSTGRKGMTLELSADSPSDWAGVLLDNCSTDKDVELYKTYLASGSTEQYDAAEDIHTPYVNLHKALGTTSGYLTNKRRDEYCETAHEETVQELGPQLAPVSVVTKFLIRRQQFREIYPTALNKILGSLSAVQDIHVERWRCAESHDEKAWCKEAQITFGMDLPPSAKRLCLYGETSKIFHTWEAKEAAVVSLAKSMRQYTKDLEHLSISHLIDAKEFLRPSWLANSDKGASSPDWKNLKTLSLTSDIFNSGTKKEINNLLCAAARAAKRMPNLQKFEIWNDDEERACVFCYRAEDTVGEIIWRGTRVKTLDNEVVRVWAVTSIINNRPDVRELFEPIDEDVVARNVLKYLSSKDQALHPVSACRQIDRNTTDDDDRQVDKEKQNATK
;
A
#
# COMPACT_ATOMS: atom_id res chain seq x y z
N MET A 1 -7.66 53.26 5.17
CA MET A 1 -7.70 51.78 5.18
C MET A 1 -7.20 51.30 6.53
N PRO A 2 -7.87 50.33 7.18
CA PRO A 2 -7.35 49.71 8.40
C PRO A 2 -6.00 49.04 8.09
N ARG A 3 -5.01 49.20 8.97
CA ARG A 3 -3.71 48.53 8.84
C ARG A 3 -3.84 47.11 9.39
N PHE A 4 -3.32 46.10 8.71
CA PHE A 4 -3.40 44.71 9.15
C PHE A 4 -2.99 44.52 10.63
N TYR A 5 -1.86 45.10 11.03
CA TYR A 5 -1.34 45.04 12.40
C TYR A 5 -2.12 45.89 13.43
N SER A 6 -3.13 46.64 13.01
CA SER A 6 -4.03 47.36 13.93
C SER A 6 -5.25 46.53 14.34
N LEU A 7 -5.43 45.36 13.73
CA LEU A 7 -6.51 44.42 14.04
C LEU A 7 -6.15 43.56 15.26
N PRO A 8 -7.12 43.07 16.05
CA PRO A 8 -6.88 42.06 17.08
C PRO A 8 -6.20 40.80 16.52
N ALA A 9 -5.44 40.09 17.35
CA ALA A 9 -4.68 38.91 16.93
C ALA A 9 -5.58 37.83 16.33
N GLU A 10 -6.80 37.67 16.85
CA GLU A 10 -7.81 36.73 16.37
C GLU A 10 -8.20 37.05 14.92
N ILE A 11 -8.42 38.33 14.61
CA ILE A 11 -8.77 38.78 13.25
C ILE A 11 -7.58 38.62 12.31
N GLN A 12 -6.36 38.93 12.77
CA GLN A 12 -5.14 38.68 11.98
C GLN A 12 -5.02 37.18 11.64
N SER A 13 -5.22 36.29 12.62
CA SER A 13 -5.21 34.84 12.39
C SER A 13 -6.32 34.37 11.45
N MET A 14 -7.54 34.91 11.57
CA MET A 14 -8.63 34.60 10.65
C MET A 14 -8.30 35.01 9.21
N ILE A 15 -7.70 36.18 9.00
CA ILE A 15 -7.27 36.63 7.67
C ILE A 15 -6.19 35.72 7.11
N LEU A 16 -5.17 35.39 7.91
CA LEU A 16 -4.08 34.51 7.48
C LEU A 16 -4.59 33.11 7.11
N ASN A 17 -5.52 32.56 7.91
CA ASN A 17 -6.16 31.28 7.61
C ASN A 17 -7.03 31.36 6.35
N PHE A 18 -7.79 32.44 6.18
CA PHE A 18 -8.61 32.65 4.98
C PHE A 18 -7.76 32.74 3.70
N VAL A 19 -6.59 33.39 3.77
CA VAL A 19 -5.64 33.45 2.64
C VAL A 19 -4.97 32.10 2.40
N ALA A 20 -4.79 31.30 3.44
CA ALA A 20 -4.22 29.96 3.37
C ALA A 20 -5.22 28.89 2.93
N GLU A 21 -6.53 29.12 3.08
CA GLU A 21 -7.57 28.18 2.70
C GLU A 21 -7.69 28.08 1.16
N PRO A 22 -7.73 26.85 0.61
CA PRO A 22 -7.95 26.66 -0.80
C PRO A 22 -9.36 27.16 -1.17
N SER A 23 -9.43 28.16 -2.05
CA SER A 23 -10.73 28.73 -2.45
C SER A 23 -11.58 27.68 -3.17
N PRO A 24 -12.84 27.45 -2.76
CA PRO A 24 -13.69 26.37 -3.28
C PRO A 24 -14.08 26.53 -4.76
N THR A 25 -13.89 27.71 -5.33
CA THR A 25 -14.25 28.02 -6.72
C THR A 25 -13.10 27.84 -7.72
N SER A 26 -11.91 27.48 -7.25
CA SER A 26 -10.73 27.25 -8.09
C SER A 26 -10.21 25.85 -7.85
N SER A 27 -10.48 24.94 -8.79
CA SER A 27 -10.05 23.54 -8.79
C SER A 27 -8.51 23.33 -8.84
N THR A 28 -7.72 24.39 -8.70
CA THR A 28 -6.26 24.39 -8.85
C THR A 28 -5.61 25.52 -8.04
N GLN A 29 -5.72 25.53 -6.72
CA GLN A 29 -4.77 26.32 -5.92
C GLN A 29 -3.47 25.55 -5.71
N ASN A 30 -2.54 25.82 -6.61
CA ASN A 30 -1.18 25.35 -6.56
C ASN A 30 -0.48 25.98 -5.34
N THR A 31 0.18 25.20 -4.48
CA THR A 31 0.93 25.70 -3.31
C THR A 31 1.93 26.82 -3.65
N SER A 32 2.30 26.91 -4.93
CA SER A 32 3.02 28.02 -5.56
C SER A 32 2.46 29.42 -5.24
N CYS A 33 1.13 29.56 -5.09
CA CYS A 33 0.50 30.85 -4.79
C CYS A 33 0.77 31.34 -3.35
N LEU A 34 1.28 30.48 -2.46
CA LEU A 34 1.53 30.81 -1.06
C LEU A 34 2.94 31.33 -0.79
N PHE A 35 3.92 31.05 -1.67
CA PHE A 35 5.30 31.51 -1.48
C PHE A 35 5.44 33.03 -1.33
N PRO A 36 4.75 33.88 -2.11
CA PRO A 36 4.84 35.33 -1.93
C PRO A 36 4.42 35.79 -0.53
N TYR A 37 3.43 35.12 0.07
CA TYR A 37 2.95 35.44 1.42
C TYR A 37 3.99 35.13 2.49
N ALA A 38 4.80 34.08 2.31
CA ALA A 38 5.90 33.76 3.23
C ALA A 38 7.03 34.81 3.23
N CYS A 39 7.06 35.72 2.25
CA CYS A 39 8.09 36.75 2.10
C CYS A 39 7.66 38.14 2.64
N VAL A 40 6.43 38.29 3.15
CA VAL A 40 5.88 39.59 3.58
C VAL A 40 6.60 40.12 4.82
N ASP A 41 6.56 39.37 5.93
CA ASP A 41 7.21 39.71 7.19
C ASP A 41 7.43 38.44 8.04
N ARG A 42 7.92 38.58 9.28
CA ARG A 42 8.18 37.43 10.17
C ARG A 42 6.92 36.71 10.63
N LEU A 43 5.78 37.40 10.79
CA LEU A 43 4.53 36.77 11.21
C LEU A 43 3.97 35.90 10.09
N TRP A 44 3.87 36.47 8.88
CA TRP A 44 3.41 35.77 7.69
C TRP A 44 4.36 34.63 7.34
N ASN A 45 5.67 34.86 7.38
CA ASN A 45 6.67 33.81 7.14
C ASN A 45 6.43 32.58 8.02
N LYS A 46 6.24 32.75 9.33
CA LYS A 46 5.99 31.62 10.25
C LYS A 46 4.74 30.82 9.90
N VAL A 47 3.66 31.51 9.51
CA VAL A 47 2.38 30.86 9.19
C VAL A 47 2.47 30.14 7.85
N PHE A 48 2.89 30.82 6.80
CA PHE A 48 2.91 30.24 5.45
C PHE A 48 4.03 29.21 5.27
N GLU A 49 5.21 29.38 5.88
CA GLU A 49 6.24 28.33 5.84
C GLU A 49 5.78 27.03 6.49
N ALA A 50 4.99 27.10 7.56
CA ALA A 50 4.43 25.91 8.21
C ALA A 50 3.45 25.14 7.32
N ILE A 51 2.84 25.81 6.35
CA ILE A 51 1.93 25.21 5.37
C ILE A 51 2.72 24.71 4.15
N ILE A 52 3.56 25.58 3.58
CA ILE A 52 4.37 25.31 2.38
C ILE A 52 5.33 24.14 2.61
N PHE A 53 6.05 24.12 3.74
CA PHE A 53 7.05 23.10 4.03
C PHE A 53 6.47 21.90 4.81
N LYS A 54 5.15 21.83 5.02
CA LYS A 54 4.51 20.67 5.66
C LYS A 54 4.69 19.41 4.83
N SER A 55 4.47 19.54 3.52
CA SER A 55 4.51 18.44 2.56
C SER A 55 5.27 18.88 1.31
N LEU A 56 6.30 18.14 0.92
CA LEU A 56 7.10 18.44 -0.27
C LEU A 56 7.03 17.28 -1.26
N THR A 57 6.78 17.61 -2.51
CA THR A 57 6.89 16.69 -3.65
C THR A 57 8.08 17.11 -4.47
N ILE A 58 9.08 16.24 -4.61
CA ILE A 58 10.35 16.55 -5.25
C ILE A 58 10.69 15.49 -6.30
N THR A 59 11.52 15.87 -7.27
CA THR A 59 12.18 14.94 -8.19
C THR A 59 13.65 14.80 -7.83
N GLN A 60 14.36 13.90 -8.53
CA GLN A 60 15.81 13.75 -8.37
C GLN A 60 16.58 15.07 -8.60
N ASN A 61 16.06 15.97 -9.43
CA ASN A 61 16.69 17.27 -9.72
C ASN A 61 16.56 18.27 -8.57
N ASP A 62 15.57 18.07 -7.69
CA ASP A 62 15.26 18.98 -6.58
C ASP A 62 15.99 18.61 -5.29
N ILE A 63 16.70 17.47 -5.25
CA ILE A 63 17.43 16.98 -4.06
C ILE A 63 18.51 17.98 -3.62
N LEU A 64 19.29 18.51 -4.57
CA LEU A 64 20.32 19.49 -4.24
C LEU A 64 19.71 20.81 -3.73
N PRO A 65 18.72 21.45 -4.40
CA PRO A 65 17.97 22.57 -3.84
C PRO A 65 17.38 22.29 -2.45
N LEU A 66 16.81 21.09 -2.23
CA LEU A 66 16.24 20.70 -0.94
C LEU A 66 17.25 20.85 0.20
N SER A 67 18.49 20.40 0.01
CA SER A 67 19.56 20.52 1.03
C SER A 67 19.90 21.98 1.38
N HIS A 68 19.72 22.91 0.45
CA HIS A 68 19.96 24.33 0.65
C HIS A 68 18.78 25.03 1.33
N ILE A 69 17.55 24.65 0.96
CA ILE A 69 16.31 25.27 1.42
C ILE A 69 15.89 24.75 2.80
N MET A 70 16.02 23.44 3.04
CA MET A 70 15.59 22.77 4.27
C MET A 70 16.66 22.85 5.35
N ARG A 71 16.78 24.04 5.95
CA ARG A 71 17.70 24.34 7.07
C ARG A 71 16.94 24.79 8.31
N GLY A 72 17.54 24.58 9.49
CA GLY A 72 17.01 25.09 10.75
C GLY A 72 15.59 24.62 11.05
N HIS A 73 14.67 25.56 11.34
CA HIS A 73 13.29 25.28 11.74
C HIS A 73 12.47 24.62 10.64
N ARG A 74 12.77 24.87 9.35
CA ARG A 74 12.01 24.28 8.22
C ARG A 74 12.03 22.76 8.23
N ARG A 75 13.14 22.14 8.65
CA ARG A 75 13.25 20.67 8.83
C ARG A 75 12.21 20.12 9.80
N SER A 76 11.81 20.90 10.81
CA SER A 76 10.81 20.48 11.81
C SER A 76 9.36 20.63 11.33
N LEU A 77 9.14 21.47 10.31
CA LEU A 77 7.84 21.68 9.69
C LEU A 77 7.46 20.51 8.78
N LEU A 78 8.45 19.89 8.14
CA LEU A 78 8.23 18.77 7.22
C LEU A 78 7.61 17.56 7.92
N LYS A 79 6.48 17.10 7.38
CA LYS A 79 5.74 15.90 7.80
C LYS A 79 5.69 14.85 6.71
N HIS A 80 5.73 15.27 5.44
CA HIS A 80 5.66 14.36 4.30
C HIS A 80 6.66 14.78 3.22
N LEU A 81 7.56 13.89 2.84
CA LEU A 81 8.47 14.06 1.71
C LEU A 81 8.17 12.98 0.69
N TRP A 82 7.71 13.37 -0.49
CA TRP A 82 7.48 12.47 -1.61
C TRP A 82 8.55 12.66 -2.67
N LEU A 83 9.46 11.69 -2.82
CA LEU A 83 10.43 11.64 -3.91
C LEU A 83 9.83 10.88 -5.10
N ARG A 84 9.66 11.61 -6.20
CA ARG A 84 9.22 11.12 -7.50
C ARG A 84 10.42 10.97 -8.43
N ILE A 85 10.89 9.74 -8.59
CA ILE A 85 12.02 9.46 -9.47
C ILE A 85 11.50 9.37 -10.91
N ARG A 86 11.85 10.36 -11.73
CA ARG A 86 11.55 10.33 -13.16
C ARG A 86 12.62 9.52 -13.89
N LEU A 87 12.25 8.32 -14.30
CA LEU A 87 13.09 7.41 -15.06
C LEU A 87 13.21 7.88 -16.52
N PRO A 88 14.33 7.58 -17.20
CA PRO A 88 14.53 8.00 -18.58
C PRO A 88 13.52 7.32 -19.53
N GLU A 89 13.30 7.96 -20.67
CA GLU A 89 12.56 7.36 -21.78
C GLU A 89 13.40 6.24 -22.41
N TYR A 90 12.72 5.18 -22.82
CA TYR A 90 13.30 4.03 -23.50
C TYR A 90 12.36 3.53 -24.60
N PRO A 91 12.90 2.80 -25.61
CA PRO A 91 12.08 2.26 -26.69
C PRO A 91 11.11 1.20 -26.19
N THR A 92 9.81 1.46 -26.32
CA THR A 92 8.76 0.49 -26.00
C THR A 92 8.48 -0.42 -27.19
N PRO A 93 8.48 -1.74 -27.02
CA PRO A 93 8.13 -2.67 -28.09
C PRO A 93 6.64 -2.60 -28.44
N GLU A 94 6.31 -2.85 -29.71
CA GLU A 94 4.92 -2.89 -30.21
C GLU A 94 4.09 -4.05 -29.60
N PHE A 95 4.75 -5.06 -29.04
CA PHE A 95 4.12 -6.24 -28.43
C PHE A 95 4.72 -6.52 -27.04
N LYS A 96 3.92 -7.14 -26.16
CA LYS A 96 4.35 -7.57 -24.82
C LYS A 96 5.55 -8.52 -24.93
N LYS A 97 6.70 -8.09 -24.44
CA LYS A 97 7.94 -8.89 -24.32
C LYS A 97 8.69 -8.45 -23.07
N GLU A 98 9.60 -9.29 -22.59
CA GLU A 98 10.53 -8.91 -21.54
C GLU A 98 11.34 -7.66 -21.94
N GLU A 99 11.56 -6.76 -20.98
CA GLU A 99 12.36 -5.56 -21.20
C GLU A 99 13.83 -5.90 -21.49
N ASP A 100 14.47 -5.11 -22.35
CA ASP A 100 15.90 -5.30 -22.63
C ASP A 100 16.70 -5.06 -21.33
N PRO A 101 17.59 -5.98 -20.93
CA PRO A 101 18.39 -5.81 -19.71
C PRO A 101 19.18 -4.49 -19.65
N ARG A 102 19.56 -3.91 -20.80
CA ARG A 102 20.22 -2.60 -20.85
C ARG A 102 19.29 -1.48 -20.43
N VAL A 103 18.01 -1.55 -20.83
CA VAL A 103 17.00 -0.60 -20.37
C VAL A 103 16.87 -0.72 -18.85
N LEU A 104 16.66 -1.93 -18.32
CA LEU A 104 16.56 -2.16 -16.88
C LEU A 104 17.75 -1.58 -16.11
N TRP A 105 18.98 -1.82 -16.59
CA TRP A 105 20.19 -1.29 -15.98
C TRP A 105 20.24 0.25 -15.97
N GLU A 106 19.81 0.91 -17.05
CA GLU A 106 19.74 2.38 -17.11
C GLU A 106 18.71 2.94 -16.12
N LEU A 107 17.52 2.33 -16.04
CA LEU A 107 16.48 2.72 -15.09
C LEU A 107 16.97 2.56 -13.65
N ASP A 108 17.54 1.39 -13.32
CA ASP A 108 18.08 1.07 -12.00
C ASP A 108 19.23 1.99 -11.61
N SER A 109 20.07 2.39 -12.57
CA SER A 109 21.17 3.35 -12.34
C SER A 109 20.62 4.71 -11.89
N VAL A 110 19.58 5.22 -12.55
CA VAL A 110 18.93 6.49 -12.18
C VAL A 110 18.23 6.39 -10.84
N PHE A 111 17.48 5.30 -10.61
CA PHE A 111 16.83 5.03 -9.33
C PHE A 111 17.86 5.02 -8.20
N THR A 112 18.90 4.21 -8.34
CA THR A 112 19.96 4.05 -7.34
C THR A 112 20.61 5.38 -7.01
N LYS A 113 21.08 6.14 -8.02
CA LYS A 113 21.71 7.46 -7.80
C LYS A 113 20.80 8.44 -7.07
N SER A 114 19.51 8.42 -7.38
CA SER A 114 18.51 9.29 -6.74
C SER A 114 18.33 8.94 -5.26
N ILE A 115 18.28 7.65 -4.92
CA ILE A 115 18.20 7.17 -3.53
C ILE A 115 19.46 7.58 -2.75
N PHE A 116 20.66 7.29 -3.27
CA PHE A 116 21.91 7.69 -2.58
C PHE A 116 21.99 9.20 -2.35
N SER A 117 21.66 10.00 -3.36
CA SER A 117 21.68 11.47 -3.26
C SER A 117 20.72 11.99 -2.20
N LEU A 118 19.51 11.43 -2.10
CA LEU A 118 18.56 11.83 -1.07
C LEU A 118 19.05 11.41 0.32
N TRP A 119 19.63 10.22 0.45
CA TRP A 119 20.16 9.71 1.72
C TRP A 119 21.33 10.54 2.24
N ASP A 120 22.21 11.03 1.38
CA ASP A 120 23.27 11.96 1.74
C ASP A 120 22.70 13.25 2.36
N VAL A 121 21.58 13.73 1.85
CA VAL A 121 20.89 14.91 2.40
C VAL A 121 20.21 14.59 3.73
N LEU A 122 19.45 13.49 3.80
CA LEU A 122 18.64 13.13 4.97
C LEU A 122 19.45 12.62 6.16
N SER A 123 20.61 12.00 5.92
CA SER A 123 21.51 11.55 6.99
C SER A 123 22.06 12.71 7.84
N GLY A 124 22.17 13.90 7.26
CA GLY A 124 22.52 15.14 7.97
C GLY A 124 21.37 15.76 8.77
N TRP A 125 20.19 15.11 8.84
CA TRP A 125 19.02 15.62 9.55
C TRP A 125 18.84 14.88 10.87
N ASP A 126 19.07 15.58 11.97
CA ASP A 126 18.87 15.01 13.30
C ASP A 126 17.37 14.99 13.70
N SER A 127 16.94 13.84 14.25
CA SER A 127 15.61 13.56 14.77
C SER A 127 15.51 13.63 16.29
N THR A 128 16.62 13.88 17.02
CA THR A 128 16.60 13.98 18.48
C THR A 128 15.53 14.98 18.95
N GLY A 129 14.50 14.46 19.65
CA GLY A 129 13.41 15.25 20.22
C GLY A 129 12.32 15.74 19.24
N ARG A 130 12.23 15.21 18.01
CA ARG A 130 11.23 15.65 17.00
C ARG A 130 10.22 14.56 16.64
N LYS A 131 9.00 14.98 16.25
CA LYS A 131 8.05 14.12 15.52
C LYS A 131 8.66 13.84 14.14
N GLY A 132 8.95 12.59 13.81
CA GLY A 132 9.53 12.19 12.52
C GLY A 132 8.61 12.48 11.32
N MET A 133 9.09 12.14 10.13
CA MET A 133 8.37 12.37 8.86
C MET A 133 8.01 11.08 8.13
N THR A 134 7.07 11.22 7.20
CA THR A 134 6.79 10.22 6.16
C THR A 134 7.71 10.45 4.96
N LEU A 135 8.42 9.41 4.55
CA LEU A 135 9.11 9.35 3.27
C LEU A 135 8.28 8.48 2.32
N GLU A 136 7.84 9.06 1.22
CA GLU A 136 7.14 8.37 0.14
C GLU A 136 8.04 8.26 -1.09
N LEU A 137 8.07 7.08 -1.71
CA LEU A 137 8.81 6.82 -2.94
C LEU A 137 7.87 6.40 -4.08
N SER A 138 8.12 6.94 -5.27
CA SER A 138 7.55 6.45 -6.52
C SER A 138 8.57 6.59 -7.64
N ALA A 139 8.51 5.69 -8.63
CA ALA A 139 9.30 5.78 -9.85
C ALA A 139 8.38 5.63 -11.06
N ASP A 140 8.57 6.48 -12.07
CA ASP A 140 7.79 6.45 -13.31
C ASP A 140 8.67 6.88 -14.50
N SER A 141 8.48 6.23 -15.65
CA SER A 141 9.01 6.67 -16.94
C SER A 141 7.86 7.18 -17.82
N PRO A 142 8.06 8.24 -18.62
CA PRO A 142 7.10 8.61 -19.67
C PRO A 142 6.80 7.45 -20.63
N SER A 143 7.80 6.59 -20.87
CA SER A 143 7.68 5.39 -21.72
C SER A 143 6.74 4.32 -21.14
N ASP A 144 6.55 4.26 -19.82
CA ASP A 144 5.65 3.26 -19.19
C ASP A 144 4.21 3.40 -19.67
N TRP A 145 3.84 4.61 -20.12
CA TRP A 145 2.52 4.98 -20.60
C TRP A 145 2.50 5.28 -22.10
N ALA A 146 3.60 5.02 -22.82
CA ALA A 146 3.68 5.21 -24.26
C ALA A 146 2.65 4.30 -24.97
N GLY A 147 1.83 4.90 -25.83
CA GLY A 147 0.71 4.23 -26.51
C GLY A 147 -0.68 4.54 -25.91
N VAL A 148 -0.75 4.90 -24.62
CA VAL A 148 -1.98 5.43 -23.98
C VAL A 148 -2.01 6.96 -24.04
N LEU A 149 -0.84 7.59 -23.95
CA LEU A 149 -0.67 9.05 -23.90
C LEU A 149 -0.80 9.73 -25.28
N LEU A 150 -1.98 9.67 -25.90
CA LEU A 150 -2.41 10.75 -26.80
C LEU A 150 -2.74 12.03 -26.02
N ASP A 151 -2.89 11.94 -24.69
CA ASP A 151 -3.17 13.08 -23.82
C ASP A 151 -2.19 13.13 -22.64
N ASN A 152 -1.38 14.19 -22.60
CA ASN A 152 -0.20 14.43 -21.77
C ASN A 152 -0.45 14.62 -20.24
N CYS A 153 -1.42 13.94 -19.61
CA CYS A 153 -1.97 14.49 -18.37
C CYS A 153 -2.41 13.56 -17.23
N SER A 154 -2.24 12.23 -17.25
CA SER A 154 -2.75 11.41 -16.12
C SER A 154 -1.89 11.52 -14.85
N THR A 155 -0.57 11.38 -14.97
CA THR A 155 0.34 11.33 -13.81
C THR A 155 0.53 12.69 -13.15
N ASP A 156 0.63 13.78 -13.92
CA ASP A 156 0.76 15.12 -13.36
C ASP A 156 -0.56 15.64 -12.78
N LYS A 157 -1.72 15.30 -13.36
CA LYS A 157 -3.02 15.55 -12.71
C LYS A 157 -3.11 14.82 -11.38
N ASP A 158 -2.67 13.55 -11.34
CA ASP A 158 -2.67 12.78 -10.09
C ASP A 158 -1.81 13.41 -9.00
N VAL A 159 -0.66 13.99 -9.37
CA VAL A 159 0.21 14.71 -8.43
C VAL A 159 -0.53 15.90 -7.81
N GLU A 160 -1.29 16.66 -8.59
CA GLU A 160 -2.06 17.81 -8.08
C GLU A 160 -3.24 17.37 -7.20
N LEU A 161 -3.93 16.28 -7.56
CA LEU A 161 -4.96 15.69 -6.71
C LEU A 161 -4.38 15.20 -5.37
N TYR A 162 -3.17 14.64 -5.40
CA TYR A 162 -2.51 14.16 -4.19
C TYR A 162 -1.98 15.29 -3.32
N LYS A 163 -1.46 16.37 -3.91
CA LYS A 163 -1.12 17.59 -3.17
C LYS A 163 -2.35 18.16 -2.45
N THR A 164 -3.51 18.13 -3.11
CA THR A 164 -4.78 18.53 -2.52
C THR A 164 -5.14 17.63 -1.34
N TYR A 165 -4.99 16.30 -1.47
CA TYR A 165 -5.17 15.34 -0.36
C TYR A 165 -4.23 15.63 0.82
N LEU A 166 -2.94 15.90 0.58
CA LEU A 166 -1.98 16.20 1.64
C LEU A 166 -2.30 17.51 2.38
N ALA A 167 -2.97 18.45 1.70
CA ALA A 167 -3.42 19.71 2.28
C ALA A 167 -4.72 19.55 3.09
N SER A 168 -5.73 18.90 2.51
CA SER A 168 -7.10 18.80 3.07
C SER A 168 -7.32 17.58 3.96
N GLY A 169 -6.62 16.47 3.71
CA GLY A 169 -6.92 15.15 4.28
C GLY A 169 -8.17 14.48 3.69
N SER A 170 -8.82 15.09 2.69
CA SER A 170 -10.02 14.59 2.03
C SER A 170 -9.68 13.86 0.73
N THR A 171 -10.48 12.85 0.39
CA THR A 171 -10.40 12.11 -0.89
C THR A 171 -11.47 12.54 -1.90
N GLU A 172 -12.35 13.50 -1.57
CA GLU A 172 -13.49 13.93 -2.40
C GLU A 172 -13.08 14.38 -3.82
N GLN A 173 -11.89 14.96 -3.98
CA GLN A 173 -11.36 15.35 -5.29
C GLN A 173 -11.10 14.16 -6.23
N TYR A 174 -11.07 12.93 -5.70
CA TYR A 174 -10.96 11.72 -6.48
C TYR A 174 -12.32 11.17 -6.93
N ASP A 175 -13.45 11.64 -6.38
CA ASP A 175 -14.79 11.13 -6.73
C ASP A 175 -15.15 11.37 -8.21
N ALA A 176 -14.56 12.39 -8.83
CA ALA A 176 -14.73 12.69 -10.26
C ALA A 176 -13.57 12.18 -11.13
N ALA A 177 -12.54 11.55 -10.54
CA ALA A 177 -11.35 11.13 -11.22
C ALA A 177 -11.29 9.60 -11.31
N GLU A 178 -11.24 9.05 -12.52
CA GLU A 178 -11.06 7.61 -12.71
C GLU A 178 -9.74 7.09 -12.10
N ASP A 179 -9.67 5.78 -11.87
CA ASP A 179 -8.41 5.13 -11.49
C ASP A 179 -7.34 5.39 -12.57
N ILE A 180 -6.15 5.80 -12.12
CA ILE A 180 -5.02 6.14 -12.99
C ILE A 180 -4.65 5.01 -13.96
N HIS A 181 -4.92 3.75 -13.60
CA HIS A 181 -4.61 2.57 -14.41
C HIS A 181 -5.73 2.21 -15.38
N THR A 182 -6.95 2.74 -15.24
CA THR A 182 -8.10 2.40 -16.11
C THR A 182 -7.81 2.58 -17.60
N PRO A 183 -7.23 3.71 -18.06
CA PRO A 183 -6.90 3.87 -19.49
C PRO A 183 -5.95 2.78 -20.01
N TYR A 184 -4.97 2.38 -19.19
CA TYR A 184 -4.01 1.35 -19.55
C TYR A 184 -4.66 -0.05 -19.57
N VAL A 185 -5.47 -0.36 -18.56
CA VAL A 185 -6.24 -1.61 -18.49
C VAL A 185 -7.19 -1.74 -19.69
N ASN A 186 -7.91 -0.66 -20.04
CA ASN A 186 -8.85 -0.65 -21.16
C ASN A 186 -8.16 -0.81 -22.51
N LEU A 187 -7.01 -0.14 -22.72
CA LEU A 187 -6.22 -0.33 -23.94
C LEU A 187 -5.80 -1.79 -24.10
N HIS A 188 -5.27 -2.41 -23.05
CA HIS A 188 -4.83 -3.80 -23.10
C HIS A 188 -5.99 -4.80 -23.19
N LYS A 189 -7.17 -4.48 -22.64
CA LYS A 189 -8.41 -5.24 -22.84
C LYS A 189 -8.84 -5.20 -24.30
N ALA A 190 -8.80 -4.02 -24.94
CA ALA A 190 -9.21 -3.82 -26.34
C ALA A 190 -8.25 -4.45 -27.37
N LEU A 191 -6.94 -4.42 -27.10
CA LEU A 191 -5.93 -5.06 -27.97
C LEU A 191 -6.00 -6.59 -27.95
N GLY A 192 -6.73 -7.17 -27.00
CA GLY A 192 -6.82 -8.61 -26.78
C GLY A 192 -5.50 -9.20 -26.30
N THR A 193 -5.56 -10.36 -25.65
CA THR A 193 -4.38 -11.11 -25.21
C THR A 193 -3.70 -11.77 -26.42
N THR A 194 -3.15 -10.97 -27.35
CA THR A 194 -2.29 -11.49 -28.43
C THR A 194 -0.94 -11.88 -27.83
N SER A 195 -0.96 -12.94 -27.02
CA SER A 195 0.18 -13.53 -26.33
C SER A 195 0.95 -14.38 -27.34
N GLY A 196 1.88 -13.76 -28.04
CA GLY A 196 2.98 -14.47 -28.68
C GLY A 196 3.92 -15.00 -27.59
N TYR A 197 3.71 -16.25 -27.17
CA TYR A 197 4.67 -16.97 -26.35
C TYR A 197 6.03 -17.01 -27.06
N LEU A 198 7.07 -16.45 -26.43
CA LEU A 198 8.44 -16.81 -26.74
C LEU A 198 8.91 -17.82 -25.68
N THR A 199 9.27 -19.00 -26.18
CA THR A 199 9.70 -20.17 -25.43
C THR A 199 10.94 -19.89 -24.57
N ASN A 200 10.99 -20.56 -23.41
CA ASN A 200 12.00 -20.52 -22.33
C ASN A 200 13.46 -20.82 -22.72
N LYS A 201 13.97 -20.36 -23.87
CA LYS A 201 15.31 -20.71 -24.35
C LYS A 201 16.38 -19.64 -24.16
N ARG A 202 16.01 -18.40 -23.82
CA ARG A 202 16.97 -17.29 -23.65
C ARG A 202 17.30 -16.94 -22.19
N ARG A 203 16.49 -17.40 -21.24
CA ARG A 203 16.69 -17.12 -19.81
C ARG A 203 17.78 -18.00 -19.19
N ASP A 204 17.81 -19.27 -19.57
CA ASP A 204 18.75 -20.25 -19.02
C ASP A 204 20.19 -20.03 -19.55
N GLU A 205 20.34 -19.55 -20.79
CA GLU A 205 21.67 -19.25 -21.37
C GLU A 205 22.38 -18.05 -20.70
N TYR A 206 21.66 -17.18 -19.97
CA TYR A 206 22.25 -15.99 -19.34
C TYR A 206 22.29 -16.07 -17.81
N CYS A 207 21.35 -16.78 -17.17
CA CYS A 207 21.48 -17.12 -15.74
C CYS A 207 22.72 -17.99 -15.47
N GLU A 208 23.19 -18.78 -16.45
CA GLU A 208 24.44 -19.54 -16.33
C GLU A 208 25.70 -18.72 -16.61
N THR A 209 25.62 -17.58 -17.34
CA THR A 209 26.77 -16.67 -17.50
C THR A 209 26.90 -15.65 -16.37
N ALA A 210 25.88 -15.52 -15.52
CA ALA A 210 25.97 -14.94 -14.20
C ALA A 210 26.34 -16.03 -13.15
N HIS A 211 27.43 -16.78 -13.38
CA HIS A 211 28.04 -17.60 -12.35
C HIS A 211 29.42 -17.08 -11.97
N GLU A 212 29.57 -16.94 -10.65
CA GLU A 212 30.82 -17.18 -9.92
C GLU A 212 31.97 -16.18 -10.14
N GLU A 213 31.67 -14.89 -9.95
CA GLU A 213 32.60 -14.13 -9.10
C GLU A 213 32.01 -14.11 -7.69
N THR A 214 32.63 -14.87 -6.78
CA THR A 214 32.63 -14.56 -5.35
C THR A 214 33.20 -13.14 -5.18
N VAL A 215 32.37 -12.13 -5.40
CA VAL A 215 32.64 -10.76 -4.97
C VAL A 215 31.93 -10.62 -3.64
N GLN A 216 32.72 -10.39 -2.58
CA GLN A 216 32.20 -9.86 -1.34
C GLN A 216 31.31 -8.65 -1.66
N GLU A 217 30.00 -8.78 -1.45
CA GLU A 217 29.03 -7.69 -1.62
C GLU A 217 29.28 -6.59 -0.60
N LEU A 218 30.29 -5.76 -0.83
CA LEU A 218 30.41 -4.43 -0.23
C LEU A 218 30.05 -3.41 -1.30
N GLY A 219 28.84 -3.53 -1.85
CA GLY A 219 28.22 -2.40 -2.54
C GLY A 219 28.12 -1.21 -1.57
N PRO A 220 28.16 0.04 -2.07
CA PRO A 220 28.08 1.21 -1.18
C PRO A 220 26.85 1.12 -0.28
N GLN A 221 27.04 1.33 1.02
CA GLN A 221 25.97 1.26 2.01
C GLN A 221 25.28 2.62 2.10
N LEU A 222 23.94 2.62 2.19
CA LEU A 222 23.18 3.84 2.45
C LEU A 222 23.49 4.37 3.85
N ALA A 223 23.72 5.68 3.96
CA ALA A 223 23.96 6.33 5.24
C ALA A 223 22.75 6.15 6.18
N PRO A 224 22.94 5.95 7.50
CA PRO A 224 21.82 5.85 8.42
C PRO A 224 20.97 7.13 8.45
N VAL A 225 19.64 6.99 8.38
CA VAL A 225 18.67 8.10 8.42
C VAL A 225 17.71 7.90 9.58
N SER A 226 17.68 8.86 10.51
CA SER A 226 16.89 8.78 11.75
C SER A 226 15.62 9.64 11.75
N VAL A 227 15.43 10.48 10.73
CA VAL A 227 14.29 11.43 10.66
C VAL A 227 13.02 10.81 10.06
N VAL A 228 13.13 9.69 9.35
CA VAL A 228 12.01 8.99 8.73
C VAL A 228 11.40 8.01 9.73
N THR A 229 10.13 8.24 10.09
CA THR A 229 9.36 7.35 10.98
C THR A 229 8.30 6.56 10.23
N LYS A 230 7.93 6.99 9.01
CA LYS A 230 7.01 6.26 8.13
C LYS A 230 7.60 6.15 6.74
N PHE A 231 7.59 4.95 6.18
CA PHE A 231 7.96 4.66 4.81
C PHE A 231 6.72 4.26 4.03
N LEU A 232 6.49 4.89 2.87
CA LEU A 232 5.28 4.72 2.07
C LEU A 232 5.62 4.48 0.59
N ILE A 233 5.01 3.44 0.02
CA ILE A 233 4.87 3.25 -1.43
C ILE A 233 3.38 3.04 -1.68
N ARG A 234 2.78 3.87 -2.54
CA ARG A 234 1.37 3.78 -2.92
C ARG A 234 1.19 3.03 -4.24
N ARG A 235 -0.01 2.49 -4.43
CA ARG A 235 -0.54 1.89 -5.67
C ARG A 235 -0.79 2.97 -6.72
N GLN A 236 0.29 3.57 -7.20
CA GLN A 236 0.25 4.67 -8.17
C GLN A 236 0.90 4.29 -9.50
N GLN A 237 1.97 3.50 -9.48
CA GLN A 237 2.77 3.17 -10.65
C GLN A 237 2.93 1.66 -10.78
N PHE A 238 3.06 1.17 -12.01
CA PHE A 238 3.31 -0.25 -12.30
C PHE A 238 4.75 -0.69 -12.00
N ARG A 239 5.70 0.26 -12.04
CA ARG A 239 7.12 0.00 -11.77
C ARG A 239 7.30 -0.49 -10.34
N GLU A 240 7.88 -1.67 -10.21
CA GLU A 240 8.19 -2.23 -8.91
C GLU A 240 9.55 -1.76 -8.39
N ILE A 241 9.66 -1.63 -7.06
CA ILE A 241 10.94 -1.53 -6.36
C ILE A 241 11.21 -2.90 -5.76
N TYR A 242 12.24 -3.58 -6.26
CA TYR A 242 12.52 -4.98 -5.91
C TYR A 242 12.90 -5.13 -4.41
N PRO A 243 12.60 -6.27 -3.74
CA PRO A 243 12.78 -6.38 -2.30
C PRO A 243 14.21 -6.17 -1.83
N THR A 244 15.22 -6.59 -2.62
CA THR A 244 16.63 -6.38 -2.29
C THR A 244 17.00 -4.90 -2.20
N ALA A 245 16.42 -4.03 -3.03
CA ALA A 245 16.58 -2.58 -2.94
C ALA A 245 15.84 -2.02 -1.72
N LEU A 246 14.62 -2.51 -1.45
CA LEU A 246 13.85 -2.12 -0.26
C LEU A 246 14.54 -2.54 1.04
N ASN A 247 15.22 -3.69 1.08
CA ASN A 247 16.00 -4.13 2.22
C ASN A 247 17.12 -3.13 2.56
N LYS A 248 17.87 -2.68 1.56
CA LYS A 248 18.91 -1.64 1.74
C LYS A 248 18.32 -0.33 2.22
N ILE A 249 17.21 0.10 1.62
CA ILE A 249 16.48 1.32 2.01
C ILE A 249 16.01 1.22 3.46
N LEU A 250 15.19 0.21 3.79
CA LEU A 250 14.58 0.05 5.12
C LEU A 250 15.64 -0.20 6.20
N GLY A 251 16.67 -0.99 5.91
CA GLY A 251 17.77 -1.26 6.85
C GLY A 251 18.59 -0.02 7.23
N SER A 252 18.58 1.02 6.40
CA SER A 252 19.23 2.30 6.70
C SER A 252 18.33 3.28 7.48
N LEU A 253 17.01 3.05 7.56
CA LEU A 253 16.07 3.90 8.28
C LEU A 253 16.00 3.48 9.76
N SER A 254 16.83 4.09 10.61
CA SER A 254 17.02 3.66 12.01
C SER A 254 15.84 3.96 12.95
N ALA A 255 14.90 4.81 12.52
CA ALA A 255 13.74 5.22 13.33
C ALA A 255 12.39 4.87 12.68
N VAL A 256 12.37 4.06 11.62
CA VAL A 256 11.12 3.72 10.91
C VAL A 256 10.21 2.86 11.79
N GLN A 257 8.97 3.29 11.97
CA GLN A 257 7.96 2.64 12.79
C GLN A 257 6.79 2.12 11.97
N ASP A 258 6.46 2.79 10.86
CA ASP A 258 5.35 2.43 9.97
C ASP A 258 5.90 2.18 8.56
N ILE A 259 5.74 0.95 8.05
CA ILE A 259 6.13 0.56 6.70
C ILE A 259 4.85 0.18 5.95
N HIS A 260 4.56 0.91 4.88
CA HIS A 260 3.40 0.67 4.03
C HIS A 260 3.86 0.54 2.58
N VAL A 261 3.68 -0.64 1.99
CA VAL A 261 4.05 -0.92 0.60
C VAL A 261 2.86 -1.49 -0.16
N GLU A 262 2.43 -0.76 -1.17
CA GLU A 262 1.42 -1.20 -2.13
C GLU A 262 2.10 -1.40 -3.49
N ARG A 263 1.96 -2.59 -4.05
CA ARG A 263 2.59 -2.97 -5.33
C ARG A 263 1.59 -3.62 -6.27
N TRP A 264 1.88 -3.55 -7.56
CA TRP A 264 1.38 -4.52 -8.52
C TRP A 264 2.19 -5.81 -8.41
N ARG A 265 1.53 -6.96 -8.45
CA ARG A 265 2.21 -8.26 -8.51
C ARG A 265 2.84 -8.46 -9.88
N CYS A 266 3.82 -9.36 -9.97
CA CYS A 266 4.48 -9.63 -11.25
C CYS A 266 3.49 -10.28 -12.22
N ALA A 267 3.52 -9.86 -13.49
CA ALA A 267 2.62 -10.41 -14.51
C ALA A 267 2.75 -11.94 -14.65
N GLU A 268 3.95 -12.48 -14.43
CA GLU A 268 4.23 -13.92 -14.51
C GLU A 268 4.43 -14.53 -13.11
N SER A 269 3.89 -15.74 -12.90
CA SER A 269 3.89 -16.41 -11.58
C SER A 269 5.30 -16.79 -11.11
N HIS A 270 6.22 -17.00 -12.04
CA HIS A 270 7.59 -17.38 -11.72
C HIS A 270 8.41 -16.20 -11.17
N ASP A 271 8.20 -15.00 -11.70
CA ASP A 271 8.81 -13.77 -11.20
C ASP A 271 8.20 -13.37 -9.86
N GLU A 272 6.89 -13.53 -9.70
CA GLU A 272 6.22 -13.29 -8.42
C GLU A 272 6.74 -14.23 -7.32
N LYS A 273 7.08 -15.48 -7.66
CA LYS A 273 7.75 -16.40 -6.74
C LYS A 273 9.15 -15.93 -6.38
N ALA A 274 9.93 -15.45 -7.34
CA ALA A 274 11.27 -14.91 -7.10
C ALA A 274 11.19 -13.70 -6.16
N TRP A 275 10.25 -12.79 -6.45
CA TRP A 275 9.96 -11.64 -5.59
C TRP A 275 9.62 -12.07 -4.16
N CYS A 276 8.71 -13.04 -3.99
CA CYS A 276 8.31 -13.53 -2.67
C CYS A 276 9.47 -14.17 -1.88
N LYS A 277 10.45 -14.79 -2.55
CA LYS A 277 11.65 -15.36 -1.91
C LYS A 277 12.58 -14.29 -1.34
N GLU A 278 12.65 -13.13 -1.96
CA GLU A 278 13.42 -11.98 -1.46
C GLU A 278 12.62 -11.15 -0.45
N ALA A 279 11.30 -11.07 -0.64
CA ALA A 279 10.39 -10.37 0.27
C ALA A 279 10.38 -10.96 1.69
N GLN A 280 10.55 -12.29 1.83
CA GLN A 280 10.64 -12.92 3.16
C GLN A 280 11.89 -12.49 3.94
N ILE A 281 12.97 -12.12 3.25
CA ILE A 281 14.18 -11.57 3.88
C ILE A 281 13.86 -10.13 4.30
N THR A 282 13.43 -9.31 3.34
CA THR A 282 13.17 -7.88 3.51
C THR A 282 12.13 -7.55 4.58
N PHE A 283 10.96 -8.20 4.53
CA PHE A 283 9.82 -7.89 5.39
C PHE A 283 9.65 -8.87 6.55
N GLY A 284 10.46 -9.93 6.57
CA GLY A 284 10.51 -10.91 7.65
C GLY A 284 11.81 -10.78 8.43
N MET A 285 12.87 -11.39 7.90
CA MET A 285 14.14 -11.60 8.64
C MET A 285 14.87 -10.30 9.01
N ASP A 286 14.89 -9.34 8.09
CA ASP A 286 15.67 -8.10 8.19
C ASP A 286 14.78 -6.87 8.44
N LEU A 287 13.56 -7.10 8.95
CA LEU A 287 12.66 -6.00 9.26
C LEU A 287 13.32 -5.06 10.30
N PRO A 288 13.29 -3.73 10.10
CA PRO A 288 13.91 -2.80 11.03
C PRO A 288 13.41 -3.01 12.47
N PRO A 289 14.30 -3.11 13.49
CA PRO A 289 13.88 -3.36 14.88
C PRO A 289 12.96 -2.29 15.47
N SER A 290 12.96 -1.07 14.91
CA SER A 290 12.07 0.02 15.30
C SER A 290 10.65 -0.11 14.74
N ALA A 291 10.42 -1.02 13.78
CA ALA A 291 9.14 -1.18 13.10
C ALA A 291 8.06 -1.67 14.08
N LYS A 292 6.89 -1.05 13.99
CA LYS A 292 5.70 -1.36 14.79
C LYS A 292 4.50 -1.69 13.92
N ARG A 293 4.42 -1.13 12.72
CA ARG A 293 3.38 -1.36 11.74
C ARG A 293 3.98 -1.80 10.42
N LEU A 294 3.43 -2.87 9.86
CA LEU A 294 3.73 -3.32 8.51
C LEU A 294 2.42 -3.53 7.75
N CYS A 295 2.28 -2.84 6.62
CA CYS A 295 1.21 -3.01 5.66
C CYS A 295 1.81 -3.39 4.30
N LEU A 296 1.39 -4.53 3.76
CA LEU A 296 1.77 -4.98 2.42
C LEU A 296 0.50 -5.27 1.61
N TYR A 297 0.41 -4.68 0.42
CA TYR A 297 -0.72 -4.89 -0.49
C TYR A 297 -0.21 -5.31 -1.87
N GLY A 298 -0.73 -6.43 -2.40
CA GLY A 298 -0.38 -6.96 -3.71
C GLY A 298 -1.55 -6.92 -4.69
N GLU A 299 -1.56 -5.93 -5.57
CA GLU A 299 -2.61 -5.75 -6.57
C GLU A 299 -2.46 -6.71 -7.76
N THR A 300 -3.59 -7.23 -8.25
CA THR A 300 -3.67 -8.04 -9.47
C THR A 300 -4.69 -7.48 -10.45
N SER A 301 -4.65 -7.97 -11.68
CA SER A 301 -5.64 -7.70 -12.71
C SER A 301 -5.71 -8.91 -13.64
N LYS A 302 -6.92 -9.36 -13.95
CA LYS A 302 -7.16 -10.46 -14.90
C LYS A 302 -6.65 -10.16 -16.31
N ILE A 303 -6.41 -8.87 -16.64
CA ILE A 303 -5.82 -8.47 -17.92
C ILE A 303 -4.32 -8.78 -17.96
N PHE A 304 -3.59 -8.55 -16.86
CA PHE A 304 -2.13 -8.69 -16.83
C PHE A 304 -1.65 -10.03 -16.27
N HIS A 305 -2.44 -10.62 -15.37
CA HIS A 305 -2.12 -11.84 -14.65
C HIS A 305 -2.99 -12.96 -15.17
N THR A 306 -2.36 -13.90 -15.88
CA THR A 306 -3.03 -15.10 -16.42
C THR A 306 -2.95 -16.30 -15.48
N TRP A 307 -2.31 -16.14 -14.33
CA TRP A 307 -2.13 -17.17 -13.31
C TRP A 307 -3.05 -16.96 -12.11
N GLU A 308 -3.36 -18.05 -11.41
CA GLU A 308 -4.14 -18.03 -10.17
C GLU A 308 -3.25 -17.83 -8.94
N ALA A 309 -3.75 -17.21 -7.87
CA ALA A 309 -2.98 -16.90 -6.66
C ALA A 309 -2.21 -18.09 -6.07
N LYS A 310 -2.81 -19.29 -6.12
CA LYS A 310 -2.19 -20.57 -5.70
C LYS A 310 -0.92 -20.91 -6.48
N GLU A 311 -0.82 -20.48 -7.74
CA GLU A 311 0.32 -20.76 -8.61
C GLU A 311 1.53 -19.89 -8.28
N ALA A 312 1.30 -18.68 -7.76
CA ALA A 312 2.35 -17.76 -7.29
C ALA A 312 2.59 -17.85 -5.77
N ALA A 313 1.81 -18.65 -5.04
CA ALA A 313 1.91 -18.77 -3.59
C ALA A 313 3.27 -19.31 -3.14
N VAL A 314 3.95 -18.55 -2.28
CA VAL A 314 5.22 -18.96 -1.65
C VAL A 314 4.99 -19.20 -0.17
N VAL A 315 4.87 -20.48 0.20
CA VAL A 315 4.63 -20.92 1.59
C VAL A 315 5.73 -20.42 2.54
N SER A 316 6.97 -20.28 2.06
CA SER A 316 8.08 -19.77 2.88
C SER A 316 7.87 -18.31 3.29
N LEU A 317 7.24 -17.47 2.44
CA LEU A 317 6.92 -16.10 2.79
C LEU A 317 5.94 -16.06 3.97
N ALA A 318 4.83 -16.81 3.91
CA ALA A 318 3.88 -16.92 5.01
C ALA A 318 4.54 -17.38 6.32
N LYS A 319 5.45 -18.36 6.23
CA LYS A 319 6.20 -18.88 7.37
C LYS A 319 7.14 -17.84 7.96
N SER A 320 7.91 -17.16 7.13
CA SER A 320 8.88 -16.15 7.55
C SER A 320 8.17 -14.94 8.16
N MET A 321 7.11 -14.43 7.51
CA MET A 321 6.29 -13.35 8.07
C MET A 321 5.75 -13.73 9.44
N ARG A 322 5.17 -14.93 9.58
CA ARG A 322 4.68 -15.42 10.88
C ARG A 322 5.77 -15.44 11.95
N GLN A 323 6.98 -15.90 11.61
CA GLN A 323 8.06 -16.11 12.58
C GLN A 323 8.75 -14.81 13.03
N TYR A 324 8.98 -13.89 12.10
CA TYR A 324 9.86 -12.73 12.33
C TYR A 324 9.10 -11.42 12.61
N THR A 325 7.79 -11.35 12.35
CA THR A 325 6.98 -10.14 12.62
C THR A 325 6.33 -10.12 14.02
N LYS A 326 6.81 -10.96 14.94
CA LYS A 326 6.19 -11.17 16.28
C LYS A 326 6.18 -9.93 17.19
N ASP A 327 7.12 -9.01 16.96
CA ASP A 327 7.32 -7.82 17.78
C ASP A 327 6.47 -6.62 17.32
N LEU A 328 5.81 -6.75 16.16
CA LEU A 328 4.93 -5.72 15.61
C LEU A 328 3.66 -5.51 16.46
N GLU A 329 3.18 -4.27 16.46
CA GLU A 329 1.88 -3.89 17.02
C GLU A 329 0.75 -4.03 15.98
N HIS A 330 1.07 -3.89 14.70
CA HIS A 330 0.09 -3.88 13.62
C HIS A 330 0.63 -4.60 12.38
N LEU A 331 -0.11 -5.58 11.87
CA LEU A 331 0.24 -6.32 10.67
C LEU A 331 -0.95 -6.40 9.71
N SER A 332 -0.77 -5.92 8.49
CA SER A 332 -1.73 -6.10 7.40
C SER A 332 -1.01 -6.67 6.19
N ILE A 333 -1.48 -7.81 5.68
CA ILE A 333 -0.96 -8.42 4.46
C ILE A 333 -2.14 -8.80 3.58
N SER A 334 -2.31 -8.08 2.49
CA SER A 334 -3.45 -8.22 1.58
C SER A 334 -2.97 -8.67 0.19
N HIS A 335 -3.60 -9.72 -0.32
CA HIS A 335 -3.40 -10.32 -1.65
C HIS A 335 -1.94 -10.77 -1.97
N LEU A 336 -1.08 -10.91 -0.97
CA LEU A 336 0.29 -11.45 -1.10
C LEU A 336 0.46 -12.83 -0.45
N ILE A 337 -0.24 -13.08 0.66
CA ILE A 337 -0.17 -14.32 1.43
C ILE A 337 -1.58 -14.76 1.78
N ASP A 338 -1.86 -16.05 1.62
CA ASP A 338 -3.12 -16.62 2.08
C ASP A 338 -3.11 -16.84 3.60
N ALA A 339 -4.15 -16.35 4.30
CA ALA A 339 -4.32 -16.53 5.73
C ALA A 339 -4.27 -18.01 6.15
N LYS A 340 -4.68 -18.96 5.30
CA LYS A 340 -4.54 -20.41 5.49
C LYS A 340 -3.09 -20.80 5.76
N GLU A 341 -2.16 -20.34 4.92
CA GLU A 341 -0.74 -20.67 5.05
C GLU A 341 -0.07 -19.90 6.20
N PHE A 342 -0.51 -18.66 6.44
CA PHE A 342 -0.08 -17.88 7.59
C PHE A 342 -0.52 -18.54 8.92
N LEU A 343 -1.73 -19.10 8.98
CA LEU A 343 -2.30 -19.71 10.19
C LEU A 343 -2.07 -21.22 10.27
N ARG A 344 -1.38 -21.83 9.28
CA ARG A 344 -1.21 -23.28 9.13
C ARG A 344 -0.91 -24.06 10.44
N PRO A 345 -0.02 -23.61 11.34
CA PRO A 345 0.25 -24.33 12.59
C PRO A 345 -0.99 -24.49 13.50
N SER A 346 -1.95 -23.57 13.41
CA SER A 346 -3.15 -23.53 14.24
C SER A 346 -4.31 -24.40 13.70
N TRP A 347 -4.12 -25.05 12.55
CA TRP A 347 -5.14 -25.91 11.94
C TRP A 347 -5.27 -27.27 12.64
N LEU A 348 -4.19 -27.79 13.23
CA LEU A 348 -4.17 -29.10 13.88
C LEU A 348 -4.18 -28.95 15.40
N ALA A 349 -5.21 -29.48 16.06
CA ALA A 349 -5.31 -29.47 17.53
C ALA A 349 -4.18 -30.24 18.24
N ASN A 350 -3.45 -31.08 17.51
CA ASN A 350 -2.48 -32.05 18.04
C ASN A 350 -1.08 -31.96 17.38
N SER A 351 -0.67 -30.83 16.80
CA SER A 351 0.74 -30.71 16.34
C SER A 351 1.67 -30.41 17.53
N ASP A 352 1.80 -31.41 18.39
CA ASP A 352 2.92 -31.52 19.32
C ASP A 352 4.18 -31.80 18.48
N LYS A 353 5.24 -31.02 18.75
CA LYS A 353 6.63 -31.18 18.26
C LYS A 353 6.92 -30.73 16.81
N GLY A 354 7.08 -29.42 16.61
CA GLY A 354 7.94 -28.93 15.51
C GLY A 354 7.79 -27.47 15.09
N ALA A 355 6.58 -26.90 15.20
CA ALA A 355 6.34 -25.51 14.82
C ALA A 355 5.41 -24.84 15.84
N SER A 356 5.95 -24.50 17.01
CA SER A 356 5.24 -23.60 17.91
C SER A 356 5.06 -22.28 17.17
N SER A 357 3.81 -21.85 16.97
CA SER A 357 3.53 -20.46 16.58
C SER A 357 4.27 -19.52 17.56
N PRO A 358 4.76 -18.35 17.14
CA PRO A 358 5.32 -17.41 18.10
C PRO A 358 4.22 -16.84 19.00
N ASP A 359 4.63 -16.28 20.15
CA ASP A 359 3.74 -15.45 20.97
C ASP A 359 3.82 -14.00 20.47
N TRP A 360 2.70 -13.48 19.99
CA TRP A 360 2.58 -12.09 19.52
C TRP A 360 2.14 -11.19 20.67
N LYS A 361 3.07 -10.93 21.58
CA LYS A 361 2.77 -10.19 22.82
C LYS A 361 2.33 -8.75 22.56
N ASN A 362 2.80 -8.13 21.46
CA ASN A 362 2.55 -6.72 21.16
C ASN A 362 1.42 -6.50 20.15
N LEU A 363 1.00 -7.54 19.42
CA LEU A 363 0.12 -7.40 18.27
C LEU A 363 -1.29 -6.97 18.71
N LYS A 364 -1.70 -5.81 18.21
CA LYS A 364 -3.01 -5.19 18.44
C LYS A 364 -3.93 -5.36 17.25
N THR A 365 -3.41 -5.29 16.02
CA THR A 365 -4.22 -5.49 14.82
C THR A 365 -3.57 -6.49 13.85
N LEU A 366 -4.38 -7.40 13.32
CA LEU A 366 -4.00 -8.34 12.28
C LEU A 366 -5.07 -8.33 11.18
N SER A 367 -4.68 -8.05 9.95
CA SER A 367 -5.53 -8.10 8.76
C SER A 367 -4.87 -8.99 7.70
N LEU A 368 -5.61 -9.97 7.18
CA LEU A 368 -5.12 -10.92 6.18
C LEU A 368 -6.18 -11.18 5.11
N THR A 369 -5.75 -11.60 3.92
CA THR A 369 -6.64 -12.11 2.87
C THR A 369 -6.61 -13.63 2.75
N SER A 370 -7.70 -14.26 2.30
CA SER A 370 -7.70 -15.71 2.03
C SER A 370 -8.61 -16.08 0.87
N ASP A 371 -8.09 -16.87 -0.08
CA ASP A 371 -8.82 -17.34 -1.26
C ASP A 371 -9.90 -18.36 -0.91
N ILE A 372 -9.84 -18.94 0.30
CA ILE A 372 -10.91 -19.80 0.86
C ILE A 372 -12.24 -19.07 0.91
N PHE A 373 -12.25 -17.75 1.09
CA PHE A 373 -13.49 -16.98 1.16
C PHE A 373 -14.22 -16.89 -0.19
N ASN A 374 -13.48 -16.95 -1.30
CA ASN A 374 -14.04 -16.90 -2.64
C ASN A 374 -14.32 -18.31 -3.20
N SER A 375 -13.41 -19.26 -2.96
CA SER A 375 -13.42 -20.59 -3.59
C SER A 375 -13.82 -21.75 -2.68
N GLY A 376 -13.75 -21.55 -1.36
CA GLY A 376 -13.89 -22.61 -0.37
C GLY A 376 -15.33 -22.97 -0.01
N THR A 377 -15.49 -24.17 0.52
CA THR A 377 -16.74 -24.63 1.14
C THR A 377 -16.99 -23.96 2.48
N LYS A 378 -18.25 -23.92 2.94
CA LYS A 378 -18.59 -23.43 4.31
C LYS A 378 -17.73 -24.10 5.39
N LYS A 379 -17.46 -25.41 5.25
CA LYS A 379 -16.62 -26.16 6.18
C LYS A 379 -15.17 -25.65 6.20
N GLU A 380 -14.59 -25.35 5.04
CA GLU A 380 -13.22 -24.82 4.96
C GLU A 380 -13.11 -23.40 5.54
N ILE A 381 -14.11 -22.55 5.29
CA ILE A 381 -14.21 -21.23 5.92
C ILE A 381 -14.24 -21.37 7.45
N ASN A 382 -15.13 -22.22 7.98
CA ASN A 382 -15.23 -22.44 9.42
C ASN A 382 -13.94 -23.01 10.03
N ASN A 383 -13.26 -23.93 9.31
CA ASN A 383 -11.98 -24.46 9.75
C ASN A 383 -10.89 -23.37 9.83
N LEU A 384 -10.83 -22.48 8.83
CA LEU A 384 -9.92 -21.33 8.83
C LEU A 384 -10.21 -20.39 10.01
N LEU A 385 -11.48 -20.07 10.25
CA LEU A 385 -11.88 -19.18 11.35
C LEU A 385 -11.61 -19.79 12.73
N CYS A 386 -11.77 -21.11 12.88
CA CYS A 386 -11.36 -21.84 14.09
C CYS A 386 -9.83 -21.81 14.28
N ALA A 387 -9.06 -21.96 13.20
CA ALA A 387 -7.60 -21.85 13.26
C ALA A 387 -7.13 -20.43 13.62
N ALA A 388 -7.82 -19.41 13.08
CA ALA A 388 -7.60 -18.01 13.41
C ALA A 388 -7.83 -17.74 14.91
N ALA A 389 -8.93 -18.22 15.48
CA ALA A 389 -9.22 -18.10 16.91
C ALA A 389 -8.12 -18.76 17.76
N ARG A 390 -7.66 -19.97 17.39
CA ARG A 390 -6.56 -20.65 18.10
C ARG A 390 -5.26 -19.86 18.05
N ALA A 391 -4.95 -19.20 16.93
CA ALA A 391 -3.79 -18.32 16.82
C ALA A 391 -3.94 -17.07 17.72
N ALA A 392 -5.14 -16.47 17.76
CA ALA A 392 -5.45 -15.28 18.54
C ALA A 392 -5.33 -15.50 20.06
N LYS A 393 -5.38 -16.74 20.56
CA LYS A 393 -5.06 -17.07 21.97
C LYS A 393 -3.62 -16.70 22.37
N ARG A 394 -2.72 -16.54 21.39
CA ARG A 394 -1.32 -16.16 21.57
C ARG A 394 -1.06 -14.68 21.28
N MET A 395 -2.14 -13.89 21.19
CA MET A 395 -2.15 -12.45 20.92
C MET A 395 -2.91 -11.73 22.03
N PRO A 396 -2.35 -11.60 23.25
CA PRO A 396 -3.08 -11.12 24.43
C PRO A 396 -3.53 -9.65 24.32
N ASN A 397 -2.87 -8.85 23.49
CA ASN A 397 -3.19 -7.44 23.27
C ASN A 397 -4.03 -7.19 22.00
N LEU A 398 -4.57 -8.25 21.40
CA LEU A 398 -5.32 -8.17 20.15
C LEU A 398 -6.62 -7.38 20.33
N GLN A 399 -6.71 -6.26 19.63
CA GLN A 399 -7.87 -5.38 19.57
C GLN A 399 -8.70 -5.62 18.31
N LYS A 400 -8.07 -6.01 17.22
CA LYS A 400 -8.74 -6.24 15.94
C LYS A 400 -8.10 -7.39 15.17
N PHE A 401 -8.91 -8.29 14.65
CA PHE A 401 -8.49 -9.36 13.77
C PHE A 401 -9.46 -9.44 12.60
N GLU A 402 -8.95 -9.31 11.38
CA GLU A 402 -9.76 -9.28 10.18
C GLU A 402 -9.22 -10.27 9.16
N ILE A 403 -10.09 -11.11 8.62
CA ILE A 403 -9.82 -11.87 7.39
C ILE A 403 -10.86 -11.45 6.39
N TRP A 404 -10.44 -11.15 5.18
CA TRP A 404 -11.36 -10.73 4.14
C TRP A 404 -10.89 -11.17 2.75
N ASN A 405 -11.80 -11.21 1.81
CA ASN A 405 -11.47 -11.31 0.39
C ASN A 405 -12.68 -10.87 -0.43
N ASP A 406 -12.42 -10.50 -1.67
CA ASP A 406 -13.43 -10.20 -2.66
C ASP A 406 -13.03 -10.67 -4.05
N ASP A 407 -14.04 -10.91 -4.87
CA ASP A 407 -13.96 -11.05 -6.31
C ASP A 407 -15.17 -10.35 -6.96
N GLU A 408 -15.33 -10.49 -8.28
CA GLU A 408 -16.42 -9.85 -9.02
C GLU A 408 -17.84 -10.22 -8.54
N GLU A 409 -18.01 -11.37 -7.87
CA GLU A 409 -19.31 -11.91 -7.47
C GLU A 409 -19.44 -12.12 -5.95
N ARG A 410 -18.34 -12.06 -5.20
CA ARG A 410 -18.28 -12.52 -3.81
C ARG A 410 -17.48 -11.54 -2.97
N ALA A 411 -17.96 -11.32 -1.75
CA ALA A 411 -17.23 -10.60 -0.73
C ALA A 411 -17.49 -11.28 0.60
N CYS A 412 -16.44 -11.47 1.38
CA CYS A 412 -16.53 -11.96 2.74
C CYS A 412 -15.57 -11.20 3.64
N VAL A 413 -16.06 -10.82 4.83
CA VAL A 413 -15.30 -10.18 5.90
C VAL A 413 -15.65 -10.87 7.20
N PHE A 414 -14.65 -11.46 7.82
CA PHE A 414 -14.68 -11.82 9.23
C PHE A 414 -13.92 -10.77 10.02
N CYS A 415 -14.53 -10.22 11.06
CA CYS A 415 -13.88 -9.27 11.95
C CYS A 415 -14.14 -9.68 13.40
N TYR A 416 -13.06 -9.88 14.17
CA TYR A 416 -13.12 -9.88 15.63
C TYR A 416 -12.62 -8.54 16.14
N ARG A 417 -13.36 -7.94 17.06
CA ARG A 417 -13.02 -6.65 17.67
C ARG A 417 -13.13 -6.76 19.18
N ALA A 418 -12.12 -6.28 19.89
CA ALA A 418 -12.16 -6.17 21.34
C ALA A 418 -12.30 -4.69 21.74
N GLU A 419 -13.40 -4.37 22.41
CA GLU A 419 -13.68 -3.05 23.01
C GLU A 419 -13.87 -3.25 24.51
N ASP A 420 -12.97 -2.67 25.32
CA ASP A 420 -12.96 -2.79 26.78
C ASP A 420 -13.02 -4.21 27.33
N THR A 421 -14.20 -4.70 27.75
CA THR A 421 -14.42 -6.08 28.25
C THR A 421 -15.18 -6.96 27.24
N VAL A 422 -15.57 -6.40 26.10
CA VAL A 422 -16.43 -7.02 25.10
C VAL A 422 -15.61 -7.48 23.90
N GLY A 423 -15.78 -8.74 23.51
CA GLY A 423 -15.33 -9.29 22.24
C GLY A 423 -16.49 -9.40 21.25
N GLU A 424 -16.44 -8.68 20.15
CA GLU A 424 -17.43 -8.72 19.09
C GLU A 424 -16.94 -9.58 17.93
N ILE A 425 -17.74 -10.56 17.54
CA ILE A 425 -17.53 -11.41 16.38
C ILE A 425 -18.50 -10.93 15.31
N ILE A 426 -17.95 -10.40 14.21
CA ILE A 426 -18.72 -9.82 13.13
C ILE A 426 -18.46 -10.63 11.87
N TRP A 427 -19.53 -11.14 11.27
CA TRP A 427 -19.48 -11.82 9.98
C TRP A 427 -20.28 -11.05 8.94
N ARG A 428 -19.64 -10.81 7.80
CA ARG A 428 -20.24 -10.22 6.61
C ARG A 428 -19.91 -11.09 5.43
N GLY A 429 -20.91 -11.62 4.73
CA GLY A 429 -20.66 -12.51 3.61
C GLY A 429 -21.86 -12.63 2.70
N THR A 430 -21.57 -12.83 1.41
CA THR A 430 -22.61 -12.91 0.37
C THR A 430 -23.25 -14.30 0.30
N ARG A 431 -22.43 -15.36 0.36
CA ARG A 431 -22.89 -16.75 0.21
C ARG A 431 -23.22 -17.44 1.54
N VAL A 432 -22.38 -17.23 2.55
CA VAL A 432 -22.55 -17.86 3.85
C VAL A 432 -23.32 -16.92 4.76
N LYS A 433 -24.61 -17.22 4.96
CA LYS A 433 -25.50 -16.38 5.78
C LYS A 433 -25.20 -16.43 7.27
N THR A 434 -24.64 -17.52 7.78
CA THR A 434 -24.34 -17.68 9.20
C THR A 434 -23.09 -18.52 9.42
N LEU A 435 -22.29 -18.13 10.40
CA LEU A 435 -21.18 -18.92 10.91
C LEU A 435 -21.69 -20.16 11.65
N ASP A 436 -20.88 -21.21 11.71
CA ASP A 436 -21.21 -22.36 12.56
C ASP A 436 -20.98 -22.01 14.03
N ASN A 437 -21.83 -22.55 14.91
CA ASN A 437 -21.73 -22.39 16.37
C ASN A 437 -20.35 -22.77 16.92
N GLU A 438 -19.63 -23.68 16.25
CA GLU A 438 -18.26 -24.02 16.65
C GLU A 438 -17.31 -22.83 16.53
N VAL A 439 -17.39 -22.05 15.45
CA VAL A 439 -16.53 -20.87 15.24
C VAL A 439 -16.78 -19.85 16.35
N VAL A 440 -18.05 -19.55 16.61
CA VAL A 440 -18.47 -18.63 17.68
C VAL A 440 -17.95 -19.10 19.03
N ARG A 441 -18.10 -20.39 19.35
CA ARG A 441 -17.60 -20.99 20.59
C ARG A 441 -16.08 -20.85 20.75
N VAL A 442 -15.31 -21.13 19.70
CA VAL A 442 -13.83 -21.07 19.79
C VAL A 442 -13.35 -19.62 19.92
N TRP A 443 -13.98 -18.67 19.23
CA TRP A 443 -13.70 -17.24 19.41
C TRP A 443 -14.12 -16.74 20.79
N ALA A 444 -15.26 -17.19 21.33
CA ALA A 444 -15.67 -16.83 22.68
C ALA A 444 -14.66 -17.29 23.74
N VAL A 445 -14.17 -18.52 23.63
CA VAL A 445 -13.09 -19.04 24.50
C VAL A 445 -11.82 -18.21 24.36
N THR A 446 -11.48 -17.79 23.14
CA THR A 446 -10.30 -16.96 22.86
C THR A 446 -10.44 -15.57 23.47
N SER A 447 -11.61 -14.97 23.35
CA SER A 447 -11.99 -13.70 23.98
C SER A 447 -11.81 -13.76 25.50
N ILE A 448 -12.33 -14.81 26.15
CA ILE A 448 -12.17 -15.03 27.60
C ILE A 448 -10.69 -15.16 27.99
N ILE A 449 -9.89 -15.93 27.25
CA ILE A 449 -8.44 -16.08 27.48
C ILE A 449 -7.71 -14.74 27.40
N ASN A 450 -8.16 -13.86 26.51
CA ASN A 450 -7.63 -12.50 26.34
C ASN A 450 -8.34 -11.47 27.24
N ASN A 451 -8.98 -11.90 28.34
CA ASN A 451 -9.67 -11.07 29.33
C ASN A 451 -10.83 -10.24 28.75
N ARG A 452 -11.63 -10.83 27.86
CA ARG A 452 -12.85 -10.25 27.27
C ARG A 452 -14.02 -11.24 27.45
N PRO A 453 -14.64 -11.30 28.65
CA PRO A 453 -15.62 -12.33 28.97
C PRO A 453 -16.96 -12.14 28.26
N ASP A 454 -17.32 -10.91 27.90
CA ASP A 454 -18.58 -10.59 27.25
C ASP A 454 -18.42 -10.75 25.74
N VAL A 455 -19.07 -11.75 25.14
CA VAL A 455 -18.91 -12.03 23.71
C VAL A 455 -20.22 -11.77 22.99
N ARG A 456 -20.16 -10.98 21.92
CA ARG A 456 -21.31 -10.67 21.05
C ARG A 456 -21.08 -11.19 19.66
N GLU A 457 -22.13 -11.70 19.06
CA GLU A 457 -22.15 -12.11 17.66
C GLU A 457 -23.02 -11.12 16.88
N LEU A 458 -22.48 -10.60 15.78
CA LEU A 458 -23.16 -9.72 14.86
C LEU A 458 -23.05 -10.31 13.45
N PHE A 459 -24.19 -10.39 12.78
CA PHE A 459 -24.24 -10.72 11.37
C PHE A 459 -24.75 -9.50 10.59
N GLU A 460 -23.96 -9.06 9.64
CA GLU A 460 -24.30 -7.94 8.76
C GLU A 460 -24.17 -8.41 7.31
N PRO A 461 -25.28 -8.59 6.57
CA PRO A 461 -25.20 -9.00 5.18
C PRO A 461 -24.48 -7.95 4.34
N ILE A 462 -23.66 -8.40 3.39
CA ILE A 462 -23.13 -7.53 2.33
C ILE A 462 -24.19 -7.51 1.24
N ASP A 463 -24.65 -6.31 0.89
CA ASP A 463 -25.60 -6.10 -0.19
C ASP A 463 -25.03 -6.65 -1.52
N GLU A 464 -25.78 -7.55 -2.18
CA GLU A 464 -25.36 -8.26 -3.41
C GLU A 464 -25.01 -7.28 -4.53
N ASP A 465 -25.68 -6.13 -4.60
CA ASP A 465 -25.40 -5.07 -5.58
C ASP A 465 -24.10 -4.28 -5.26
N VAL A 466 -23.58 -4.40 -4.04
CA VAL A 466 -22.34 -3.77 -3.56
C VAL A 466 -21.13 -4.72 -3.66
N VAL A 467 -21.37 -6.02 -3.88
CA VAL A 467 -20.33 -7.07 -3.89
C VAL A 467 -19.30 -6.86 -4.98
N ALA A 468 -19.73 -6.37 -6.14
CA ALA A 468 -18.83 -5.98 -7.21
C ALA A 468 -18.01 -4.72 -6.85
N ARG A 469 -18.38 -3.91 -5.84
CA ARG A 469 -17.92 -2.51 -5.76
C ARG A 469 -17.05 -2.18 -4.56
N ASN A 470 -17.06 -2.92 -3.45
CA ASN A 470 -16.36 -2.42 -2.24
C ASN A 470 -16.24 -3.30 -0.98
N VAL A 471 -15.45 -4.38 -0.96
CA VAL A 471 -15.21 -5.05 0.34
C VAL A 471 -14.47 -4.15 1.35
N LEU A 472 -13.62 -3.24 0.86
CA LEU A 472 -12.82 -2.33 1.68
C LEU A 472 -13.68 -1.40 2.57
N LYS A 473 -14.87 -0.98 2.11
CA LYS A 473 -15.83 -0.17 2.90
C LYS A 473 -16.32 -0.90 4.16
N TYR A 474 -16.36 -2.23 4.14
CA TYR A 474 -16.81 -3.05 5.27
C TYR A 474 -15.68 -3.42 6.23
N LEU A 475 -14.43 -3.12 5.87
CA LEU A 475 -13.28 -3.36 6.72
C LEU A 475 -13.23 -2.31 7.82
N SER A 476 -13.18 -2.81 9.06
CA SER A 476 -12.87 -1.94 10.19
C SER A 476 -11.42 -1.46 10.13
N SER A 477 -10.57 -2.09 9.31
CA SER A 477 -9.15 -1.79 9.12
C SER A 477 -8.85 -1.04 7.82
N LYS A 478 -9.82 -0.44 7.14
CA LYS A 478 -9.64 0.06 5.76
C LYS A 478 -8.33 0.84 5.52
N ASP A 479 -8.00 1.80 6.40
CA ASP A 479 -6.82 2.68 6.26
C ASP A 479 -5.50 1.97 6.64
N GLN A 480 -5.59 0.76 7.18
CA GLN A 480 -4.46 -0.14 7.47
C GLN A 480 -4.26 -1.20 6.39
N ALA A 481 -5.28 -1.48 5.57
CA ALA A 481 -5.20 -2.44 4.48
C ALA A 481 -4.66 -1.79 3.21
N LEU A 482 -5.08 -0.56 2.94
CA LEU A 482 -4.71 0.20 1.76
C LEU A 482 -4.76 1.71 2.10
N HIS A 483 -3.86 2.50 1.52
CA HIS A 483 -3.84 3.95 1.70
C HIS A 483 -5.16 4.55 1.19
N PRO A 484 -5.75 5.56 1.89
CA PRO A 484 -7.07 6.10 1.53
C PRO A 484 -7.23 6.49 0.06
N VAL A 485 -6.22 7.15 -0.52
CA VAL A 485 -6.19 7.52 -1.96
C VAL A 485 -6.16 6.30 -2.89
N SER A 486 -5.46 5.24 -2.51
CA SER A 486 -5.43 4.01 -3.31
C SER A 486 -6.75 3.25 -3.17
N ALA A 487 -7.30 3.22 -1.96
CA ALA A 487 -8.58 2.60 -1.65
C ALA A 487 -9.74 3.27 -2.38
N CYS A 488 -9.81 4.61 -2.40
CA CYS A 488 -10.91 5.31 -3.05
C CYS A 488 -10.94 5.07 -4.57
N ARG A 489 -9.79 4.90 -5.20
CA ARG A 489 -9.69 4.63 -6.66
C ARG A 489 -10.06 3.22 -7.06
N GLN A 490 -9.81 2.25 -6.20
CA GLN A 490 -10.22 0.87 -6.44
C GLN A 490 -11.75 0.73 -6.45
N ILE A 491 -12.47 1.66 -5.81
CA ILE A 491 -13.95 1.70 -5.74
C ILE A 491 -14.58 1.90 -7.12
N ASP A 492 -13.91 2.62 -8.03
CA ASP A 492 -14.45 3.02 -9.32
C ASP A 492 -14.07 2.06 -10.47
N ARG A 493 -13.47 0.90 -10.17
CA ARG A 493 -13.16 -0.14 -11.17
C ARG A 493 -14.37 -0.63 -11.98
N ASN A 494 -15.59 -0.51 -11.44
CA ASN A 494 -16.75 -1.23 -11.95
C ASN A 494 -17.94 -0.36 -12.39
N THR A 495 -17.82 0.96 -12.38
CA THR A 495 -18.86 1.85 -12.95
C THR A 495 -18.89 1.79 -14.48
N THR A 496 -17.74 1.62 -15.13
CA THR A 496 -17.65 1.59 -16.60
C THR A 496 -18.03 0.24 -17.23
N ASP A 497 -17.86 -0.87 -16.50
CA ASP A 497 -18.23 -2.21 -16.99
C ASP A 497 -19.75 -2.45 -16.97
N ASP A 498 -20.51 -1.73 -16.12
CA ASP A 498 -21.98 -1.83 -16.04
C ASP A 498 -22.66 -1.10 -17.22
N ASP A 499 -22.13 0.05 -17.68
CA ASP A 499 -22.64 0.77 -18.85
C ASP A 499 -22.49 -0.08 -20.14
N ASP A 500 -21.36 -0.77 -20.31
CA ASP A 500 -21.15 -1.65 -21.46
C ASP A 500 -22.07 -2.89 -21.44
N ARG A 501 -22.34 -3.47 -20.25
CA ARG A 501 -23.28 -4.61 -20.11
C ARG A 501 -24.73 -4.19 -20.34
N GLN A 502 -25.08 -2.95 -20.04
CA GLN A 502 -26.43 -2.42 -20.25
C GLN A 502 -26.68 -2.13 -21.74
N VAL A 503 -25.67 -1.60 -22.44
CA VAL A 503 -25.69 -1.40 -23.90
C VAL A 503 -25.78 -2.74 -24.66
N ASP A 504 -25.08 -3.79 -24.21
CA ASP A 504 -25.15 -5.11 -24.84
C ASP A 504 -26.48 -5.84 -24.57
N LYS A 505 -27.09 -5.66 -23.39
CA LYS A 505 -28.43 -6.17 -23.09
C LYS A 505 -29.52 -5.46 -23.90
N GLU A 506 -29.39 -4.15 -24.11
CA GLU A 506 -30.34 -3.41 -24.95
C GLU A 506 -30.23 -3.79 -26.43
N LYS A 507 -29.01 -4.03 -26.95
CA LYS A 507 -28.81 -4.55 -28.30
C LYS A 507 -29.36 -5.97 -28.50
N GLN A 508 -29.21 -6.85 -27.50
CA GLN A 508 -29.78 -8.20 -27.57
C GLN A 508 -31.31 -8.22 -27.48
N ASN A 509 -31.93 -7.30 -26.74
CA ASN A 509 -33.38 -7.18 -26.67
C ASN A 509 -33.99 -6.46 -27.89
N ALA A 510 -33.23 -5.62 -28.59
CA ALA A 510 -33.68 -5.01 -29.85
C ALA A 510 -33.65 -5.97 -31.06
N THR A 511 -33.09 -7.18 -30.90
CA THR A 511 -32.96 -8.18 -31.98
C THR A 511 -33.85 -9.42 -31.76
N LYS A 512 -34.89 -9.31 -30.92
CA LYS A 512 -35.90 -10.36 -30.73
C LYS A 512 -37.29 -9.93 -31.16
#